data_AF-A0A7V8AM28-F1
#
_entry.id   AF-A0A7V8AM28-F1
#
_cell.length_a   1.000
_cell.length_b   1.000
_cell.length_c   1.000
_cell.angle_alpha   90.00
_cell.angle_beta   90.00
_cell.angle_gamma   90.00
#
_symmetry.space_group_name_H-M   'P 1'
#
loop_
_entity.id
_entity.type
_entity.pdbx_description
1 polymer ?
#
loop_
_entity_poly.entity_id
_entity_poly.type
_entity_poly.pdbx_seq_one_letter_code
_entity_poly.pdbx_strand_id
1 'polypeptide(L)'
;AVAHVRDGAPIQVDVIGVGSSVYDHLRGVGLQVAGIHGAESAHGRDRSGRLEFANRRAELWWKVREALDPATGSNLALPPDRALLADLCAPRWMMRASRIQVETKEDIIKRLGRSPDRGDAVVYALPDYQQPPGPVFTEPRSNLFKRSWS
;
A
#
# COMPACT_ATOMS: atom_id res chain seq x y z
N ALA A 1 14.20 -1.72 4.54
CA ALA A 1 13.21 -2.75 4.16
C ALA A 1 13.72 -4.14 4.53
N VAL A 2 14.77 -4.67 3.89
CA VAL A 2 15.28 -6.05 4.08
C VAL A 2 15.49 -6.44 5.56
N ALA A 3 16.10 -5.57 6.38
CA ALA A 3 16.35 -5.86 7.80
C ALA A 3 15.11 -5.81 8.72
N HIS A 4 13.96 -5.36 8.21
CA HIS A 4 12.73 -5.17 9.00
C HIS A 4 11.56 -6.03 8.53
N VAL A 5 11.72 -6.82 7.46
CA VAL A 5 10.71 -7.79 7.05
C VAL A 5 10.61 -8.85 8.13
N ARG A 6 9.40 -9.08 8.64
CA ARG A 6 9.09 -10.14 9.59
C ARG A 6 8.02 -11.04 8.99
N ASP A 7 8.06 -12.32 9.31
CA ASP A 7 6.99 -13.30 9.02
C ASP A 7 6.56 -13.39 7.54
N GLY A 8 7.46 -13.05 6.60
CA GLY A 8 7.14 -13.03 5.18
C GLY A 8 6.13 -11.95 4.77
N ALA A 9 6.00 -10.88 5.58
CA ALA A 9 5.10 -9.76 5.30
C ALA A 9 5.38 -9.17 3.89
N PRO A 10 4.37 -9.11 3.01
CA PRO A 10 4.55 -8.56 1.68
C PRO A 10 4.92 -7.07 1.70
N ILE A 11 5.80 -6.67 0.79
CA ILE A 11 6.25 -5.29 0.64
C ILE A 11 5.51 -4.66 -0.54
N GLN A 12 4.76 -3.60 -0.28
CA GLN A 12 4.07 -2.85 -1.32
C GLN A 12 4.82 -1.55 -1.58
N VAL A 13 5.27 -1.36 -2.83
CA VAL A 13 6.13 -0.24 -3.23
C VAL A 13 5.36 0.65 -4.20
N ASP A 14 5.28 1.95 -3.91
CA ASP A 14 4.82 2.93 -4.89
C ASP A 14 5.85 3.01 -6.01
N VAL A 15 5.51 2.52 -7.20
CA VAL A 15 6.45 2.39 -8.33
C VAL A 15 6.57 3.67 -9.17
N ILE A 16 5.95 4.78 -8.74
CA ILE A 16 6.10 6.06 -9.44
C ILE A 16 7.52 6.62 -9.24
N GLY A 17 8.24 6.85 -10.35
CA GLY A 17 9.58 7.44 -10.36
C GLY A 17 10.66 6.49 -9.82
N VAL A 18 11.35 6.90 -8.74
CA VAL A 18 12.52 6.21 -8.15
C VAL A 18 12.16 4.83 -7.54
N GLY A 19 10.87 4.59 -7.25
CA GLY A 19 10.39 3.33 -6.67
C GLY A 19 10.59 2.10 -7.56
N SER A 20 10.71 2.28 -8.88
CA SER A 20 10.96 1.21 -9.85
C SER A 20 12.27 0.45 -9.58
N SER A 21 13.38 1.16 -9.35
CA SER A 21 14.69 0.55 -9.05
C SER A 21 14.69 -0.19 -7.71
N VAL A 22 13.99 0.35 -6.71
CA VAL A 22 13.83 -0.30 -5.40
C VAL A 22 13.02 -1.59 -5.54
N TYR A 23 11.93 -1.56 -6.31
CA TYR A 23 11.11 -2.72 -6.62
C TYR A 23 11.95 -3.82 -7.30
N ASP A 24 12.71 -3.47 -8.34
CA ASP A 24 13.55 -4.43 -9.06
C ASP A 24 14.62 -5.06 -8.16
N HIS A 25 15.25 -4.25 -7.30
CA HIS A 25 16.22 -4.77 -6.32
C HIS A 25 15.58 -5.75 -5.32
N LEU A 26 14.43 -5.38 -4.72
CA LEU A 26 13.72 -6.22 -3.76
C LEU A 26 13.23 -7.54 -4.39
N ARG A 27 12.79 -7.48 -5.65
CA ARG A 27 12.42 -8.67 -6.41
C ARG A 27 13.64 -9.55 -6.69
N GLY A 28 14.78 -8.96 -7.05
CA GLY A 28 16.03 -9.68 -7.31
C GLY A 28 16.58 -10.45 -6.12
N VAL A 29 16.30 -10.00 -4.89
CA VAL A 29 16.68 -10.70 -3.65
C VAL A 29 15.62 -11.70 -3.14
N GLY A 30 14.56 -11.96 -3.93
CA GLY A 30 13.57 -13.00 -3.63
C GLY A 30 12.51 -12.61 -2.60
N LEU A 31 12.34 -11.33 -2.28
CA LEU A 31 11.30 -10.89 -1.34
C LEU A 31 9.92 -10.80 -2.01
N GLN A 32 8.86 -11.04 -1.23
CA GLN A 32 7.49 -10.84 -1.67
C GLN A 32 7.23 -9.33 -1.84
N VAL A 33 7.26 -8.85 -3.08
CA VAL A 33 7.11 -7.43 -3.40
C VAL A 33 6.06 -7.23 -4.48
N ALA A 34 5.17 -6.25 -4.28
CA ALA A 34 4.17 -5.82 -5.25
C ALA A 34 4.34 -4.31 -5.52
N GLY A 35 4.26 -3.95 -6.80
CA GLY A 35 4.21 -2.54 -7.21
C GLY A 35 2.78 -2.02 -7.12
N ILE A 36 2.62 -0.82 -6.58
CA ILE A 36 1.37 -0.06 -6.61
C ILE A 36 1.61 1.20 -7.40
N HIS A 37 0.75 1.48 -8.37
CA HIS A 37 0.78 2.73 -9.10
C HIS A 37 -0.47 3.54 -8.79
N GLY A 38 -0.33 4.61 -8.01
CA GLY A 38 -1.48 5.38 -7.51
C GLY A 38 -2.37 6.00 -8.60
N ALA A 39 -1.85 6.19 -9.81
CA ALA A 39 -2.59 6.73 -10.95
C ALA A 39 -3.31 5.67 -11.78
N GLU A 40 -3.21 4.37 -11.44
CA GLU A 40 -4.02 3.32 -12.07
C GLU A 40 -5.52 3.51 -11.84
N SER A 41 -6.33 2.80 -12.62
CA SER A 41 -7.78 2.76 -12.42
C SER A 41 -8.11 2.17 -11.04
N ALA A 42 -9.15 2.71 -10.40
CA ALA A 42 -9.66 2.12 -9.17
C ALA A 42 -10.30 0.75 -9.43
N HIS A 43 -10.26 -0.13 -8.43
CA HIS A 43 -10.73 -1.51 -8.54
C HIS A 43 -12.15 -1.71 -7.96
N GLY A 44 -12.72 -0.70 -7.30
CA GLY A 44 -13.99 -0.84 -6.62
C GLY A 44 -14.69 0.48 -6.30
N ARG A 45 -15.70 0.37 -5.45
CA ARG A 45 -16.52 1.47 -4.96
C ARG A 45 -16.35 1.64 -3.45
N ASP A 46 -16.87 2.75 -2.93
CA ASP A 46 -16.96 2.98 -1.49
C ASP A 46 -17.82 1.92 -0.79
N ARG A 47 -17.81 1.88 0.54
CA ARG A 47 -18.58 0.89 1.32
C ARG A 47 -20.09 0.92 1.02
N SER A 48 -20.64 2.06 0.60
CA SER A 48 -22.06 2.16 0.22
C SER A 48 -22.39 1.57 -1.16
N GLY A 49 -21.37 1.33 -1.99
CA GLY A 49 -21.51 0.85 -3.37
C GLY A 49 -21.99 1.92 -4.36
N ARG A 50 -22.05 3.20 -3.94
CA ARG A 50 -22.63 4.30 -4.72
C ARG A 50 -21.58 5.16 -5.39
N LEU A 51 -20.44 5.38 -4.73
CA LEU A 51 -19.40 6.29 -5.17
C LEU A 51 -18.26 5.50 -5.82
N GLU A 52 -17.86 5.96 -7.00
CA GLU A 52 -16.66 5.48 -7.68
C GLU A 52 -15.46 6.35 -7.32
N PHE A 53 -14.26 5.85 -7.57
CA PHE A 53 -13.01 6.59 -7.35
C PHE A 53 -12.37 6.97 -8.69
N ALA A 54 -11.71 8.12 -8.70
CA ALA A 54 -11.03 8.61 -9.90
C ALA A 54 -9.79 7.77 -10.27
N ASN A 55 -9.10 7.22 -9.27
CA ASN A 55 -7.92 6.39 -9.43
C ASN A 55 -7.66 5.52 -8.18
N ARG A 56 -6.66 4.64 -8.26
CA ARG A 56 -6.27 3.72 -7.20
C ARG A 56 -5.86 4.45 -5.91
N ARG A 57 -5.16 5.58 -6.01
CA ARG A 57 -4.82 6.42 -4.85
C ARG A 57 -6.08 6.88 -4.12
N ALA A 58 -7.06 7.44 -4.82
CA ALA A 58 -8.30 7.91 -4.22
C ALA A 58 -9.07 6.77 -3.53
N GLU A 59 -9.12 5.58 -4.16
CA GLU A 59 -9.73 4.39 -3.57
C GLU A 59 -9.04 3.98 -2.26
N LEU A 60 -7.71 3.82 -2.26
CA LEU A 60 -6.97 3.33 -1.10
C LEU A 60 -7.06 4.30 0.08
N TRP A 61 -6.94 5.60 -0.18
CA TRP A 61 -7.12 6.64 0.84
C TRP A 61 -8.52 6.59 1.47
N TRP A 62 -9.55 6.40 0.64
CA TRP A 62 -10.92 6.30 1.13
C TRP A 62 -11.15 5.03 1.96
N LYS A 63 -10.59 3.90 1.52
CA LYS A 63 -10.67 2.64 2.26
C LYS A 63 -9.95 2.71 3.60
N VAL A 64 -8.81 3.40 3.70
CA VAL A 64 -8.17 3.65 5.01
C VAL A 64 -9.09 4.49 5.89
N ARG A 65 -9.71 5.55 5.36
CA ARG A 65 -10.68 6.35 6.11
C ARG A 65 -11.83 5.50 6.66
N GLU A 66 -12.38 4.62 5.83
CA GLU A 66 -13.44 3.69 6.25
C GLU A 66 -12.92 2.68 7.29
N ALA A 67 -11.73 2.12 7.11
CA ALA A 67 -11.14 1.14 8.03
C ALA A 67 -10.79 1.72 9.41
N LEU A 68 -10.45 3.01 9.48
CA LEU A 68 -10.18 3.73 10.73
C LEU A 68 -11.46 4.13 11.48
N ASP A 69 -12.62 4.12 10.83
CA ASP A 69 -13.89 4.42 11.50
C ASP A 69 -14.29 3.23 12.40
N PRO A 70 -14.33 3.40 13.73
CA PRO A 70 -14.69 2.34 14.66
C PRO A 70 -16.07 1.74 14.41
N ALA A 71 -16.99 2.50 13.80
CA ALA A 71 -18.33 2.03 13.48
C ALA A 71 -18.34 0.96 12.36
N THR A 72 -17.26 0.82 11.59
CA THR A 72 -17.18 -0.13 10.47
C THR A 72 -16.75 -1.53 10.88
N GLY A 73 -16.18 -1.69 12.08
CA GLY A 73 -15.71 -2.96 12.63
C GLY A 73 -14.35 -3.45 12.07
N SER A 74 -13.66 -2.65 11.26
CA SER A 74 -12.38 -3.05 10.64
C SER A 74 -11.21 -3.06 11.64
N ASN A 75 -11.35 -2.39 12.78
CA ASN A 75 -10.41 -2.36 13.91
C ASN A 75 -8.95 -2.08 13.50
N LEU A 76 -8.73 -1.25 12.47
CA LEU A 76 -7.40 -0.89 12.01
C LEU A 76 -6.68 -0.09 13.10
N ALA A 77 -5.64 -0.69 13.69
CA ALA A 77 -4.83 -0.05 14.72
C ALA A 77 -3.58 0.57 14.09
N LEU A 78 -3.40 1.88 14.32
CA LEU A 78 -2.21 2.60 13.91
C LEU A 78 -1.23 2.76 15.08
N PRO A 79 0.09 2.76 14.84
CA PRO A 79 1.05 3.07 15.88
C PRO A 79 0.85 4.50 16.40
N PRO A 80 1.10 4.77 17.69
CA PRO A 80 1.02 6.11 18.23
C PRO A 80 2.13 7.00 17.66
N ASP A 81 1.82 7.72 16.58
CA ASP A 81 2.75 8.59 15.87
C ASP A 81 2.03 9.88 15.42
N ARG A 82 2.46 11.02 15.97
CA ARG A 82 1.89 12.34 15.66
C ARG A 82 2.13 12.77 14.21
N ALA A 83 3.27 12.39 13.63
CA ALA A 83 3.55 12.72 12.24
C ALA A 83 2.69 11.87 11.30
N LEU A 84 2.48 10.59 11.63
CA LEU A 84 1.54 9.74 10.89
C LEU A 84 0.11 10.31 10.97
N LEU A 85 -0.34 10.73 12.15
CA LEU A 85 -1.65 11.37 12.31
C LEU A 85 -1.76 12.62 11.42
N ALA A 86 -0.74 13.48 11.44
CA ALA A 86 -0.71 14.68 10.60
C ALA A 86 -0.73 14.33 9.10
N ASP A 87 -0.03 13.28 8.69
CA ASP A 87 -0.01 12.81 7.30
C ASP A 87 -1.37 12.26 6.86
N LEU A 88 -2.04 11.49 7.72
CA LEU A 88 -3.35 10.91 7.41
C LEU A 88 -4.47 11.97 7.36
N CYS A 89 -4.31 13.07 8.09
CA CYS A 89 -5.24 14.21 8.06
C CYS A 89 -4.90 15.25 7.00
N ALA A 90 -3.78 15.12 6.28
CA ALA A 90 -3.31 16.12 5.34
C ALA A 90 -4.11 16.17 4.02
N PRO A 91 -4.43 15.05 3.35
CA PRO A 91 -5.08 15.08 2.03
C PRO A 91 -6.51 15.61 2.10
N ARG A 92 -6.84 16.49 1.15
CA ARG A 92 -8.22 16.90 0.90
C ARG A 92 -8.84 16.02 -0.17
N TRP A 93 -10.17 15.99 -0.24
CA TRP A 93 -10.88 15.29 -1.32
C TRP A 93 -11.98 16.18 -1.90
N MET A 94 -12.35 15.86 -3.14
CA MET A 94 -13.43 16.54 -3.86
C MET A 94 -14.21 15.55 -4.71
N MET A 95 -15.45 15.89 -5.04
CA MET A 95 -16.21 15.21 -6.09
C MET A 95 -15.80 15.77 -7.46
N ARG A 96 -15.37 14.90 -8.37
CA ARG A 96 -15.15 15.20 -9.79
C ARG A 96 -16.16 14.39 -10.59
N ALA A 97 -17.15 15.07 -11.17
CA ALA A 97 -18.34 14.43 -11.73
C ALA A 97 -19.01 13.50 -10.69
N SER A 98 -18.98 12.19 -10.90
CA SER A 98 -19.53 11.18 -9.98
C SER A 98 -18.45 10.35 -9.28
N ARG A 99 -17.20 10.82 -9.28
CA ARG A 99 -16.06 10.11 -8.70
C ARG A 99 -15.40 10.91 -7.58
N ILE A 100 -15.00 10.21 -6.53
CA ILE A 100 -14.16 10.74 -5.46
C ILE A 100 -12.74 10.91 -6.01
N GLN A 101 -12.20 12.12 -5.87
CA GLN A 101 -10.80 12.45 -6.13
C GLN A 101 -10.14 12.91 -4.85
N VAL A 102 -8.99 12.32 -4.52
CA VAL A 102 -8.12 12.79 -3.43
C VAL A 102 -7.05 13.71 -4.02
N GLU A 103 -6.65 14.72 -3.25
CA GLU A 103 -5.59 15.67 -3.58
C GLU A 103 -4.32 14.95 -4.03
N THR A 104 -3.68 15.48 -5.08
CA THR A 104 -2.45 14.90 -5.62
C THR A 104 -1.29 15.09 -4.63
N LYS A 105 -0.26 14.25 -4.74
CA LYS A 105 0.93 14.37 -3.89
C LYS A 105 1.61 15.72 -4.11
N GLU A 106 1.68 16.15 -5.37
CA GLU A 106 2.25 17.41 -5.79
C GLU A 106 1.52 18.61 -5.17
N ASP A 107 0.19 18.57 -5.12
CA ASP A 107 -0.60 19.67 -4.55
C ASP A 107 -0.53 19.70 -3.02
N ILE A 108 -0.46 18.54 -2.36
CA ILE A 108 -0.18 18.46 -0.92
C ILE A 108 1.19 19.07 -0.61
N ILE A 109 2.23 18.72 -1.38
CA ILE A 109 3.58 19.27 -1.22
C ILE A 109 3.58 20.78 -1.43
N LYS A 110 2.93 21.29 -2.47
CA LYS A 110 2.83 22.75 -2.70
C LYS A 110 2.14 23.47 -1.54
N ARG A 111 1.11 22.87 -0.95
CA ARG A 111 0.31 23.48 0.12
C ARG A 111 0.97 23.38 1.50
N LEU A 112 1.62 22.26 1.80
CA LEU A 112 2.19 21.97 3.13
C LEU A 112 3.71 22.14 3.20
N GLY A 113 4.39 22.28 2.06
CA GLY A 113 5.85 22.34 1.98
C GLY A 113 6.55 21.01 2.25
N ARG A 114 5.80 19.91 2.39
CA ARG A 114 6.34 18.57 2.68
C ARG A 114 5.45 17.47 2.12
N SER A 115 6.04 16.30 1.90
CA SER A 115 5.33 15.09 1.50
C SER A 115 4.69 14.37 2.71
N PRO A 116 3.49 13.76 2.58
CA PRO A 116 2.85 12.97 3.63
C PRO A 116 3.29 11.49 3.59
N ASP A 117 4.59 11.23 3.58
CA ASP A 117 5.13 9.90 3.24
C ASP A 117 4.75 8.79 4.23
N ARG A 118 4.52 9.08 5.53
CA ARG A 118 4.09 8.06 6.50
C ARG A 118 2.65 7.64 6.24
N GLY A 119 1.80 8.60 5.90
CA GLY A 119 0.41 8.35 5.51
C GLY A 119 0.33 7.56 4.21
N ASP A 120 1.10 7.95 3.19
CA ASP A 120 1.19 7.22 1.92
C ASP A 120 1.62 5.76 2.16
N ALA A 121 2.62 5.52 3.03
CA ALA A 121 3.08 4.17 3.35
C ALA A 121 1.99 3.29 3.97
N VAL A 122 1.20 3.83 4.92
CA VAL A 122 0.07 3.09 5.51
C VAL A 122 -1.02 2.81 4.48
N VAL A 123 -1.34 3.80 3.64
CA VAL A 123 -2.37 3.69 2.61
C VAL A 123 -2.01 2.64 1.56
N TYR A 124 -0.74 2.62 1.14
CA TYR A 124 -0.24 1.62 0.21
C TYR A 124 0.07 0.28 0.86
N ALA A 125 -0.02 0.13 2.17
CA ALA A 125 0.05 -1.18 2.83
C ALA A 125 -1.33 -1.83 3.03
N LEU A 126 -2.43 -1.09 2.78
CA LEU A 126 -3.79 -1.57 3.00
C LEU A 126 -4.24 -2.74 2.12
N PRO A 127 -4.02 -2.74 0.78
CA PRO A 127 -4.59 -3.78 -0.06
C PRO A 127 -3.91 -5.12 0.16
N ASP A 128 -4.62 -6.22 -0.10
CA ASP A 128 -4.01 -7.55 -0.05
C ASP A 128 -2.88 -7.66 -1.08
N TYR A 129 -1.83 -8.40 -0.72
CA TYR A 129 -0.74 -8.68 -1.65
C TYR A 129 -1.25 -9.45 -2.86
N GLN A 130 -1.14 -8.83 -4.02
CA GLN A 130 -1.32 -9.49 -5.29
C GLN A 130 0.06 -9.85 -5.83
N GLN A 131 0.34 -11.15 -5.90
CA GLN A 131 1.61 -11.63 -6.40
C GLN A 131 1.78 -11.20 -7.87
N PRO A 132 2.90 -10.55 -8.23
CA PRO A 132 3.14 -10.18 -9.61
C PRO A 132 3.27 -11.44 -10.48
N PRO A 133 2.80 -11.41 -11.74
CA PRO A 133 2.98 -12.55 -12.65
C PRO A 133 4.48 -12.84 -12.84
N GLY A 134 4.89 -14.07 -12.51
CA GLY A 134 6.28 -14.50 -12.63
C GLY A 134 6.63 -15.75 -11.81
N PRO A 135 7.83 -16.32 -12.01
CA PRO A 135 8.24 -17.54 -11.33
C PRO A 135 8.39 -17.31 -9.82
N VAL A 136 7.87 -18.24 -9.04
CA VAL A 136 8.00 -18.27 -7.58
C VAL A 136 9.40 -18.75 -7.24
N PHE A 137 10.22 -17.92 -6.58
CA PHE A 137 11.38 -18.44 -5.84
C PHE A 137 10.85 -19.02 -4.53
N THR A 138 10.33 -20.24 -4.58
CA THR A 138 10.11 -21.03 -3.38
C THR A 138 11.48 -21.37 -2.81
N GLU A 139 11.78 -20.94 -1.58
CA GLU A 139 12.92 -21.49 -0.87
C GLU A 139 12.86 -23.03 -0.91
N PRO A 140 13.99 -23.74 -1.05
CA PRO A 140 13.99 -25.18 -0.88
C PRO A 140 13.60 -25.45 0.58
N ARG A 141 12.40 -26.00 0.79
CA ARG A 141 12.02 -26.58 2.08
C ARG A 141 13.14 -27.52 2.50
N SER A 142 13.80 -27.19 3.61
CA SER A 142 14.89 -27.94 4.18
C SER A 142 14.43 -29.35 4.55
N ASN A 143 14.52 -30.28 3.60
CA ASN A 143 14.48 -31.73 3.85
C ASN A 143 15.83 -32.20 4.47
N LEU A 144 16.33 -31.46 5.46
CA LEU A 144 17.46 -31.87 6.30
C LEU A 144 16.94 -32.75 7.45
N PHE A 145 16.21 -33.82 7.11
CA PHE A 145 16.03 -34.97 8.00
C PHE A 145 15.49 -36.14 7.17
N LYS A 146 16.39 -37.10 6.88
CA LYS A 146 16.19 -38.48 6.38
C LYS A 146 17.10 -38.79 5.18
N ARG A 147 18.38 -39.04 5.47
CA ARG A 147 19.15 -40.06 4.76
C ARG A 147 19.87 -40.92 5.79
N SER A 148 19.19 -41.99 6.19
CA SER A 148 19.78 -43.15 6.84
C SER A 148 19.88 -44.28 5.80
N TRP A 149 21.08 -44.83 5.65
CA TRP A 149 21.46 -46.09 4.98
C TRP A 149 21.29 -46.23 3.46
N SER A 150 22.42 -46.28 2.74
CA SER A 150 23.01 -47.51 2.16
C SER A 150 24.48 -47.26 1.85
#